data_AF-A0A520I2L9-F1
#
_entry.id   AF-A0A520I2L9-F1
#
_cell.length_a   1.000
_cell.length_b   1.000
_cell.length_c   1.000
_cell.angle_alpha   90.00
_cell.angle_beta   90.00
_cell.angle_gamma   90.00
#
_symmetry.space_group_name_H-M   'P 1'
#
loop_
_entity.id
_entity.type
_entity.pdbx_description
1 polymer ?
#
loop_
_entity_poly.entity_id
_entity_poly.type
_entity_poly.pdbx_seq_one_letter_code
_entity_poly.pdbx_strand_id
1 'polypeptide(L)' 'VVAGDGPERVHGEWWRRDAEIWAVRDYYRVEDDTGGRYWVFRRGDGFEDDTGDLSWWMHGVFG' A
#
# COMPACT_ATOMS: atom_id res chain seq x y z
N VAL A 1 5.58 15.80 2.67
CA VAL A 1 5.34 14.79 3.73
C VAL A 1 6.01 15.28 4.99
N VAL A 2 5.22 15.54 6.03
CA VAL A 2 5.73 15.98 7.34
C VAL A 2 5.73 14.85 8.36
N ALA A 3 4.88 13.83 8.17
CA ALA A 3 4.87 12.61 8.97
C ALA A 3 4.47 11.39 8.12
N GLY A 4 4.91 10.20 8.54
CA GLY A 4 4.59 8.93 7.90
C GLY A 4 4.62 7.78 8.89
N ASP A 5 3.70 6.82 8.74
CA ASP A 5 3.59 5.61 9.56
C ASP A 5 3.32 4.37 8.68
N GLY A 6 3.90 3.22 9.03
CA GLY A 6 3.82 1.97 8.25
C GLY A 6 5.20 1.31 8.01
N PRO A 7 5.26 0.23 7.21
CA PRO A 7 4.15 -0.37 6.49
C PRO A 7 3.25 -1.27 7.35
N GLU A 8 1.94 -1.18 7.14
CA GLU A 8 1.02 -2.27 7.47
C GLU A 8 0.89 -3.19 6.24
N ARG A 9 1.25 -4.47 6.39
CA ARG A 9 1.23 -5.43 5.27
C ARG A 9 -0.12 -6.14 5.17
N VAL A 10 -0.72 -6.07 3.99
CA VAL A 10 -1.97 -6.77 3.65
C VAL A 10 -1.72 -7.71 2.47
N HIS A 11 -2.05 -8.98 2.65
CA HIS A 11 -2.01 -9.97 1.57
C HIS A 11 -3.28 -9.90 0.72
N GLY A 12 -3.14 -10.29 -0.55
CA GLY A 12 -4.24 -10.40 -1.48
C GLY A 12 -5.32 -11.36 -1.00
N GLU A 13 -6.55 -11.07 -1.41
CA GLU A 13 -7.69 -11.95 -1.14
C GLU A 13 -7.65 -13.12 -2.12
N TRP A 14 -6.79 -14.10 -1.85
CA TRP A 14 -6.47 -15.23 -2.73
C TRP A 14 -7.69 -15.99 -3.26
N TRP A 15 -8.81 -15.98 -2.53
CA TRP A 15 -10.07 -16.60 -2.96
C TRP A 15 -10.83 -15.80 -4.03
N ARG A 16 -10.42 -14.56 -4.35
CA ARG A 16 -11.12 -13.71 -5.32
C ARG A 16 -10.60 -13.92 -6.74
N ARG A 17 -9.28 -13.99 -6.94
CA ARG A 17 -8.62 -14.10 -8.25
C ARG A 17 -7.22 -14.71 -8.10
N ASP A 18 -6.75 -15.43 -9.12
CA ASP A 18 -5.40 -16.01 -9.13
C ASP A 18 -4.29 -14.96 -8.95
N ALA A 19 -4.50 -13.76 -9.52
CA ALA A 19 -3.58 -12.63 -9.37
C ALA A 19 -3.44 -12.12 -7.91
N GLU A 20 -4.33 -12.52 -7.00
CA GLU A 20 -4.28 -12.17 -5.58
C GLU A 20 -3.54 -13.20 -4.72
N ILE A 21 -3.17 -14.37 -5.26
CA ILE A 21 -2.54 -15.46 -4.50
C ILE A 21 -1.24 -15.00 -3.83
N TRP A 22 -0.42 -14.25 -4.58
CA TRP A 22 0.86 -13.74 -4.10
C TRP A 22 0.86 -12.24 -3.85
N ALA A 23 -0.25 -11.54 -4.14
CA ALA A 23 -0.28 -10.09 -4.07
C ALA A 23 0.00 -9.60 -2.64
N VAL A 24 0.91 -8.64 -2.53
CA VAL A 24 1.21 -7.94 -1.28
C VAL A 24 0.92 -6.46 -1.46
N ARG A 25 0.37 -5.82 -0.42
CA ARG A 25 0.17 -4.38 -0.35
C ARG A 25 0.72 -3.88 0.97
N ASP A 26 1.75 -3.05 0.90
CA ASP A 26 2.33 -2.37 2.07
C ASP A 26 1.70 -0.99 2.18
N TYR A 27 0.85 -0.78 3.18
CA TYR A 27 0.10 0.45 3.41
C TYR A 27 0.84 1.42 4.33
N TYR A 28 0.75 2.70 3.99
CA TYR A 28 1.34 3.79 4.74
C TYR A 28 0.31 4.90 4.95
N ARG A 29 0.37 5.52 6.12
CA ARG A 29 -0.36 6.75 6.43
C ARG A 29 0.62 7.92 6.32
N VAL A 30 0.28 8.91 5.52
CA VAL A 30 1.15 10.04 5.20
C VAL A 30 0.42 11.34 5.53
N GLU A 31 1.11 12.28 6.17
CA GLU A 31 0.61 13.63 6.44
C GLU A 31 1.39 14.67 5.61
N ASP A 32 0.68 15.62 5.00
CA ASP A 32 1.28 16.79 4.34
C ASP A 32 1.37 18.01 5.27
N ASP A 33 2.09 19.03 4.83
CA ASP A 33 2.31 20.27 5.59
C ASP A 33 1.04 21.13 5.76
N THR A 34 -0.03 20.81 5.04
CA THR A 34 -1.36 21.44 5.17
C THR A 34 -2.29 20.67 6.11
N GLY A 35 -1.83 19.56 6.70
CA GLY A 35 -2.60 18.67 7.58
C GLY A 35 -3.44 17.63 6.84
N GLY A 36 -3.30 17.50 5.52
CA GLY A 36 -3.94 16.47 4.73
C GLY A 36 -3.39 15.09 5.08
N ARG A 37 -4.26 14.11 5.32
CA ARG A 37 -3.87 12.73 5.67
C ARG A 37 -4.27 11.75 4.59
N TYR A 38 -3.31 10.96 4.13
CA TYR A 38 -3.46 10.08 2.99
C TYR A 38 -3.16 8.64 3.37
N TRP A 39 -3.91 7.72 2.79
CA TRP A 39 -3.58 6.31 2.77
C TRP A 39 -3.02 5.98 1.40
N VAL A 40 -1.76 5.58 1.38
CA VAL A 40 -1.06 5.14 0.17
C VAL A 40 -0.59 3.70 0.37
N PHE A 41 -0.45 2.95 -0.70
CA PHE A 41 0.15 1.62 -0.63
C PHE A 41 1.11 1.38 -1.78
N ARG A 42 2.12 0.58 -1.51
CA ARG A 42 2.98 -0.03 -2.52
C ARG A 42 2.47 -1.43 -2.84
N ARG A 43 2.36 -1.76 -4.12
CA ARG A 43 2.03 -3.12 -4.58
C ARG A 43 3.31 -3.95 -4.68
N GLY A 44 3.46 -4.95 -3.83
CA GLY A 44 4.66 -5.80 -3.75
C GLY A 44 5.49 -5.52 -2.50
N ASP A 45 6.18 -6.55 -2.05
CA ASP A 45 6.90 -6.59 -0.78
C ASP A 45 8.34 -6.03 -0.85
N GLY A 46 8.87 -5.84 -2.06
CA GLY A 46 10.22 -5.35 -2.33
C GLY A 46 11.29 -6.43 -2.45
N PHE A 47 10.91 -7.71 -2.40
CA PHE A 47 11.82 -8.85 -2.44
C PHE A 47 11.48 -9.84 -3.55
N GLU A 48 10.21 -10.17 -3.72
CA GLU A 48 9.74 -11.15 -4.71
C GLU A 48 8.93 -10.47 -5.82
N ASP A 49 9.35 -10.66 -7.08
CA ASP A 49 8.75 -10.04 -8.26
C ASP A 49 7.26 -10.44 -8.44
N ASP A 50 6.86 -11.63 -7.98
CA ASP A 50 5.49 -12.13 -8.11
C ASP A 50 4.50 -11.45 -7.14
N THR A 51 5.00 -10.72 -6.14
CA THR A 51 4.14 -10.07 -5.13
C THR A 51 3.57 -8.73 -5.59
N GLY A 52 4.15 -8.14 -6.64
CA GLY A 52 3.74 -6.85 -7.18
C GLY A 52 4.85 -6.14 -7.96
N ASP A 53 4.48 -5.03 -8.60
CA ASP A 53 5.33 -4.25 -9.50
C ASP A 53 6.00 -3.03 -8.84
N LEU A 54 5.91 -2.93 -7.51
CA LEU A 54 6.38 -1.83 -6.67
C LEU A 54 5.74 -0.47 -7.00
N SER A 55 4.62 -0.48 -7.75
CA SER A 55 3.86 0.72 -8.04
C SER A 55 3.18 1.28 -6.79
N TRP A 56 3.06 2.60 -6.74
CA TRP A 56 2.44 3.33 -5.63
C TRP A 56 1.05 3.80 -6.03
N TRP A 57 0.12 3.60 -5.11
CA TRP A 57 -1.28 3.96 -5.31
C TRP A 57 -1.83 4.68 -4.09
N MET A 58 -2.77 5.59 -4.30
CA MET A 58 -3.53 6.22 -3.24
C MET A 58 -4.83 5.43 -3.04
N HIS A 59 -5.06 4.98 -1.82
CA HIS A 59 -6.33 4.34 -1.45
C HIS A 59 -7.40 5.39 -1.13
N GLY A 60 -7.02 6.46 -0.44
CA GLY A 60 -7.94 7.53 -0.08
C GLY A 60 -7.32 8.65 0.74
N VAL A 61 -8.14 9.66 0.99
CA VAL A 61 -7.80 10.85 1.79
C VAL A 61 -8.75 10.88 3.00
N PHE A 62 -8.20 11.18 4.17
CA PHE A 62 -8.97 11.49 5.38
C PHE A 62 -8.80 12.99 5.69
N GLY A 63 -9.91 13.72 5.67
CA GLY A 63 -10.00 15.15 5.96
C GLY A 63 -11.41 15.52 6.38
#